data_AF-A0A1F8X0U6-F1
#
_entry.id   AF-A0A1F8X0U6-F1
#
_cell.length_a   1.000
_cell.length_b   1.000
_cell.length_c   1.000
_cell.angle_alpha   90.00
_cell.angle_beta   90.00
_cell.angle_gamma   90.00
#
_symmetry.space_group_name_H-M   'P 1'
#
loop_
_entity.id
_entity.type
_entity.pdbx_description
1 polymer ?
#
loop_
_entity_poly.entity_id
_entity_poly.type
_entity_poly.pdbx_seq_one_letter_code
_entity_poly.pdbx_strand_id
1 'polypeptide(L)'
;MARARTTAGTFDETAVSAKKIAGLVYGLQAIGLFIGLTYIVAVVIDYVKASDVKGTWIESHFRWQIRTFWFSLLWAVIGVLTYLLIIGYFILLADGVWVIYRIVKGAFHLKDNKAMYCLEA
;
A
#
# COMPACT_ATOMS: atom_id res chain seq x y z
N MET A 1 32.27 27.83 4.89
CA MET A 1 31.98 26.44 4.44
C MET A 1 30.75 25.87 5.16
N ALA A 2 29.53 26.34 4.88
CA ALA A 2 28.32 25.96 5.65
C ALA A 2 27.11 25.49 4.82
N ARG A 3 27.22 25.36 3.49
CA ARG A 3 26.06 25.11 2.60
C ARG A 3 25.78 23.65 2.23
N ALA A 4 26.69 22.71 2.51
CA ALA A 4 26.52 21.30 2.09
C ALA A 4 25.62 20.46 3.02
N ARG A 5 25.40 20.89 4.27
CA ARG A 5 24.65 20.11 5.27
C ARG A 5 23.12 20.23 5.12
N THR A 6 22.62 21.30 4.52
CA THR A 6 21.19 21.59 4.43
C THR A 6 20.47 20.67 3.43
N THR A 7 21.07 20.39 2.27
CA THR A 7 20.46 19.55 1.23
C THR A 7 20.40 18.09 1.65
N ALA A 8 21.48 17.54 2.20
CA ALA A 8 21.49 16.15 2.70
C ALA A 8 20.41 15.91 3.77
N GLY A 9 20.25 16.84 4.72
CA GLY A 9 19.22 16.73 5.77
C GLY A 9 17.78 16.72 5.23
N THR A 10 17.49 17.52 4.20
CA THR A 10 16.13 17.58 3.61
C THR A 10 15.73 16.32 2.85
N PHE A 11 16.69 15.67 2.17
CA PHE A 11 16.41 14.41 1.45
C PHE A 11 16.13 13.26 2.42
N ASP A 12 16.92 13.15 3.50
CA ASP A 12 16.72 12.13 4.53
C ASP A 12 15.37 12.30 5.24
N GLU A 13 14.97 13.53 5.55
CA GLU A 13 13.68 13.83 6.18
C GLU A 13 12.49 13.45 5.29
N THR A 14 12.58 13.75 3.99
CA THR A 14 11.55 13.43 3.00
C THR A 14 11.37 11.92 2.86
N ALA A 15 12.48 11.17 2.78
CA ALA A 15 12.46 9.71 2.69
C ALA A 15 11.88 9.07 3.96
N VAL A 16 12.25 9.56 5.15
CA VAL A 16 11.70 9.10 6.43
C VAL A 16 10.19 9.38 6.51
N SER A 17 9.75 10.56 6.08
CA SER A 17 8.34 10.94 6.04
C SER A 17 7.54 10.03 5.10
N ALA A 18 8.02 9.84 3.87
CA ALA A 18 7.41 8.97 2.88
C ALA A 18 7.29 7.51 3.37
N LYS A 19 8.34 6.99 4.05
CA LYS A 19 8.31 5.65 4.64
C LYS A 19 7.26 5.54 5.74
N LYS A 20 7.12 6.56 6.60
CA LYS A 20 6.07 6.61 7.62
C LYS A 20 4.68 6.61 7.00
N ILE A 21 4.46 7.39 5.94
CA ILE A 21 3.18 7.45 5.22
C ILE A 21 2.85 6.07 4.61
N ALA A 22 3.80 5.44 3.90
CA ALA A 22 3.60 4.09 3.36
C ALA A 22 3.25 3.08 4.47
N GLY A 23 3.90 3.16 5.63
CA GLY A 23 3.58 2.34 6.79
C GLY A 23 2.17 2.60 7.35
N LEU A 24 1.76 3.86 7.44
CA LEU A 24 0.41 4.26 7.84
C LEU A 24 -0.64 3.69 6.88
N VAL A 25 -0.40 3.76 5.57
CA VAL A 25 -1.30 3.20 4.56
C VAL A 25 -1.46 1.69 4.74
N TYR A 26 -0.39 0.93 5.01
CA TYR A 26 -0.53 -0.49 5.34
C TYR A 26 -1.38 -0.73 6.60
N GLY A 27 -1.21 0.11 7.63
CA GLY A 27 -2.04 0.06 8.84
C GLY A 27 -3.52 0.35 8.54
N LEU A 28 -3.82 1.38 7.75
CA LEU A 28 -5.17 1.73 7.32
C LEU A 28 -5.80 0.62 6.47
N GLN A 29 -5.03 -0.02 5.59
CA GLN A 29 -5.48 -1.19 4.83
C GLN A 29 -5.82 -2.37 5.75
N ALA A 30 -5.01 -2.63 6.77
CA ALA A 30 -5.27 -3.70 7.73
C ALA A 30 -6.57 -3.46 8.53
N ILE A 31 -6.81 -2.22 8.96
CA ILE A 31 -8.05 -1.84 9.65
C ILE A 31 -9.24 -1.88 8.67
N GLY A 32 -9.01 -1.45 7.42
CA GLY A 32 -10.02 -1.37 6.38
C GLY A 32 -10.55 -2.72 5.91
N LEU A 33 -9.83 -3.81 6.14
CA LEU A 33 -10.36 -5.16 5.92
C LEU A 33 -11.63 -5.45 6.74
N PHE A 34 -11.78 -4.82 7.91
CA PHE A 34 -12.93 -5.05 8.79
C PHE A 34 -14.03 -3.99 8.61
N ILE A 35 -13.66 -2.76 8.27
CA ILE A 35 -14.56 -1.59 8.27
C ILE A 35 -14.90 -1.12 6.84
N GLY A 36 -14.08 -1.44 5.84
CA GLY A 36 -14.20 -1.01 4.44
C GLY A 36 -13.84 0.46 4.21
N LEU A 37 -14.35 1.38 5.02
CA LEU A 37 -14.20 2.83 4.80
C LEU A 37 -12.73 3.29 4.88
N THR A 38 -11.97 2.82 5.87
CA THR A 38 -10.55 3.16 6.01
C THR A 38 -9.69 2.62 4.86
N TYR A 39 -10.17 1.61 4.14
CA TYR A 39 -9.53 1.06 2.94
C TYR A 39 -9.56 2.06 1.77
N ILE A 40 -10.65 2.82 1.65
CA ILE A 40 -10.79 3.91 0.65
C ILE A 40 -9.87 5.08 1.02
N VAL A 41 -9.82 5.45 2.30
CA VAL A 41 -8.90 6.51 2.77
C VAL A 41 -7.45 6.15 2.46
N ALA A 42 -7.07 4.88 2.66
CA ALA A 42 -5.72 4.40 2.36
C ALA A 42 -5.32 4.63 0.90
N VAL A 43 -6.17 4.21 -0.06
CA VAL A 43 -5.85 4.37 -1.49
C VAL A 43 -5.88 5.84 -1.94
N VAL A 44 -6.73 6.67 -1.33
CA VAL A 44 -6.72 8.12 -1.59
C VAL A 44 -5.38 8.73 -1.16
N ILE A 45 -4.88 8.38 0.03
CA ILE A 45 -3.56 8.83 0.50
C ILE A 45 -2.48 8.41 -0.49
N ASP A 46 -2.51 7.17 -0.98
CA ASP A 46 -1.55 6.69 -1.98
C ASP A 46 -1.55 7.59 -3.23
N TYR A 47 -2.72 7.86 -3.82
CA TYR A 47 -2.80 8.69 -5.02
C TYR A 47 -2.36 10.14 -4.78
N VAL A 48 -2.76 10.74 -3.65
CA VAL A 48 -2.41 12.12 -3.31
C VAL A 48 -0.91 12.27 -3.06
N LYS A 49 -0.28 11.26 -2.46
CA LYS A 49 1.15 11.28 -2.10
C LYS A 49 2.06 10.59 -3.11
N ALA A 50 1.52 10.02 -4.19
CA ALA A 50 2.29 9.33 -5.21
C ALA A 50 3.32 10.24 -5.91
N SER A 51 3.02 11.53 -6.10
CA SER A 51 3.97 12.49 -6.70
C SER A 51 5.21 12.71 -5.85
N ASP A 52 5.07 12.65 -4.52
CA ASP A 52 6.12 12.99 -3.55
C ASP A 52 7.20 11.90 -3.47
N VAL A 53 6.87 10.69 -3.93
CA VAL A 53 7.74 9.50 -3.84
C VAL A 53 8.31 9.05 -5.18
N LYS A 54 8.04 9.77 -6.28
CA LYS A 54 8.51 9.39 -7.61
C LYS A 54 10.03 9.26 -7.69
N GLY A 55 10.50 8.21 -8.37
CA GLY A 55 11.93 7.92 -8.52
C GLY A 55 12.59 7.40 -7.24
N THR A 56 11.82 7.16 -6.18
CA THR A 56 12.31 6.52 -4.96
C THR A 56 11.87 5.05 -4.91
N TRP A 57 12.55 4.25 -4.10
CA TRP A 57 12.13 2.87 -3.85
C TRP A 57 10.74 2.79 -3.17
N ILE A 58 10.29 3.85 -2.49
CA ILE A 58 9.00 3.93 -1.80
C ILE A 58 7.84 3.98 -2.80
N GLU A 59 8.05 4.53 -4.00
CA GLU A 59 7.07 4.50 -5.09
C GLU A 59 6.56 3.08 -5.37
N SER A 60 7.45 2.08 -5.27
CA SER A 60 7.08 0.69 -5.49
C SER A 60 6.08 0.18 -4.43
N HIS A 61 6.12 0.69 -3.19
CA HIS A 61 5.15 0.38 -2.14
C HIS A 61 3.79 1.01 -2.42
N PHE A 62 3.76 2.29 -2.80
CA PHE A 62 2.53 2.97 -3.20
C PHE A 62 1.84 2.24 -4.35
N ARG A 63 2.60 1.88 -5.40
CA ARG A 63 2.09 1.07 -6.51
C ARG A 63 1.62 -0.33 -6.09
N TRP A 64 2.23 -0.91 -5.05
CA TRP A 64 1.80 -2.19 -4.48
C TRP A 64 0.46 -2.03 -3.73
N GLN A 65 0.33 -0.99 -2.91
CA GLN A 65 -0.84 -0.69 -2.09
C GLN A 65 -2.05 -0.34 -2.96
N ILE A 66 -1.88 0.54 -3.96
CA ILE A 66 -2.91 0.86 -4.96
C ILE A 66 -3.40 -0.40 -5.68
N ARG A 67 -2.50 -1.27 -6.15
CA ARG A 67 -2.88 -2.51 -6.81
C ARG A 67 -3.64 -3.46 -5.88
N THR A 68 -3.20 -3.58 -4.62
CA THR A 68 -3.90 -4.39 -3.63
C THR A 68 -5.33 -3.91 -3.42
N PHE A 69 -5.56 -2.59 -3.39
CA PHE A 69 -6.90 -2.02 -3.32
C PHE A 69 -7.77 -2.46 -4.51
N TRP A 70 -7.33 -2.22 -5.74
CA TRP A 70 -8.15 -2.48 -6.92
C TRP A 70 -8.44 -3.95 -7.17
N PHE A 71 -7.45 -4.83 -6.94
CA PHE A 71 -7.68 -6.27 -7.06
C PHE A 71 -8.63 -6.78 -5.97
N SER A 72 -8.47 -6.33 -4.72
CA SER A 72 -9.39 -6.71 -3.65
C SER A 72 -10.80 -6.19 -3.91
N LEU A 73 -10.95 -4.96 -4.38
CA LEU A 73 -12.27 -4.43 -4.75
C LEU A 73 -12.92 -5.27 -5.86
N LEU A 74 -12.16 -5.67 -6.88
CA LEU A 74 -12.65 -6.54 -7.95
C LEU A 74 -13.13 -7.89 -7.40
N TRP A 75 -12.31 -8.58 -6.61
CA TRP A 75 -12.66 -9.88 -6.04
C TRP A 75 -13.79 -9.79 -5.02
N ALA A 76 -13.85 -8.72 -4.23
CA ALA A 76 -14.95 -8.46 -3.32
C ALA A 76 -16.28 -8.31 -4.08
N VAL A 77 -16.30 -7.53 -5.18
CA VAL A 77 -17.50 -7.38 -6.03
C VAL A 77 -17.91 -8.73 -6.61
N ILE A 78 -16.97 -9.50 -7.18
CA ILE A 78 -17.26 -10.84 -7.73
C ILE A 78 -17.79 -11.78 -6.64
N GLY A 79 -17.17 -11.78 -5.46
CA GLY A 79 -17.56 -12.61 -4.32
C GLY A 79 -18.96 -12.28 -3.81
N VAL A 80 -19.31 -10.99 -3.74
CA VAL A 80 -20.67 -10.55 -3.35
C VAL A 80 -21.70 -10.93 -4.41
N LEU A 81 -21.40 -10.73 -5.71
CA LEU A 81 -22.32 -11.10 -6.79
C LEU A 81 -22.58 -12.61 -6.85
N THR A 82 -21.60 -13.42 -6.48
CA THR A 82 -21.68 -14.89 -6.49
C THR A 82 -22.00 -15.47 -5.10
N TYR A 83 -22.33 -14.64 -4.12
CA TYR A 83 -22.54 -15.03 -2.73
C TYR A 83 -23.67 -16.06 -2.56
N LEU A 84 -24.78 -15.88 -3.30
CA LEU A 84 -25.93 -16.81 -3.27
C LEU A 84 -25.61 -18.20 -3.83
N LEU A 85 -24.53 -18.32 -4.62
CA LEU A 85 -24.09 -19.58 -5.23
C LEU A 85 -23.11 -20.37 -4.35
N ILE A 86 -22.93 -19.97 -3.08
CA ILE A 86 -21.96 -20.52 -2.11
C ILE A 86 -20.49 -20.26 -2.50
N ILE A 87 -20.15 -20.25 -3.79
CA ILE A 87 -18.79 -19.98 -4.29
C ILE A 87 -18.27 -18.60 -3.87
N GLY A 88 -19.16 -17.62 -3.73
CA GLY A 88 -18.79 -16.28 -3.28
C GLY A 88 -18.10 -16.25 -1.92
N TYR A 89 -18.47 -17.15 -0.99
CA TYR A 89 -17.81 -17.26 0.31
C TYR A 89 -16.33 -17.64 0.18
N PHE A 90 -16.01 -18.58 -0.71
CA PHE A 90 -14.64 -19.00 -0.95
C PHE A 90 -13.82 -17.92 -1.64
N ILE A 91 -14.44 -17.17 -2.56
CA ILE A 91 -13.81 -16.02 -3.23
C ILE A 91 -13.48 -14.93 -2.21
N LEU A 92 -14.43 -14.54 -1.36
CA LEU A 92 -14.22 -13.52 -0.32
C LEU A 92 -13.18 -13.96 0.71
N LEU A 93 -13.19 -15.24 1.11
CA LEU A 93 -12.17 -15.78 2.02
C LEU A 93 -10.77 -15.76 1.37
N ALA A 94 -10.67 -16.20 0.12
CA ALA A 94 -9.42 -16.18 -0.62
C ALA A 94 -8.88 -14.76 -0.81
N ASP A 95 -9.76 -13.79 -1.14
CA ASP A 95 -9.38 -12.38 -1.23
C ASP A 95 -8.88 -11.85 0.12
N GLY A 96 -9.58 -12.12 1.22
CA GLY A 96 -9.16 -11.72 2.57
C GLY A 96 -7.77 -12.25 2.93
N VAL A 97 -7.52 -13.54 2.71
CA VAL A 97 -6.19 -14.15 2.95
C VAL A 97 -5.14 -13.52 2.04
N TRP A 98 -5.45 -13.31 0.76
CA TRP A 98 -4.55 -12.68 -0.21
C TRP A 98 -4.18 -11.25 0.20
N VAL A 99 -5.14 -10.43 0.62
CA VAL A 99 -4.90 -9.06 1.10
C VAL A 99 -4.01 -9.07 2.36
N ILE A 100 -4.30 -9.93 3.34
CA ILE A 100 -3.47 -10.05 4.55
C ILE A 100 -2.01 -10.35 4.19
N TYR A 101 -1.79 -11.34 3.32
CA TYR A 101 -0.46 -11.65 2.81
C TYR A 101 0.20 -10.43 2.15
N ARG A 102 -0.52 -9.70 1.30
CA ARG A 102 0.00 -8.51 0.60
C ARG A 102 0.40 -7.39 1.55
N ILE A 103 -0.38 -7.17 2.61
CA ILE A 103 -0.10 -6.16 3.64
C ILE A 103 1.13 -6.58 4.44
N VAL A 104 1.18 -7.81 4.96
CA VAL A 104 2.30 -8.31 5.78
C VAL A 104 3.61 -8.30 4.98
N LYS A 105 3.58 -8.83 3.75
CA LYS A 105 4.74 -8.81 2.86
C LYS A 105 5.22 -7.39 2.60
N GLY A 106 4.30 -6.48 2.28
CA GLY A 106 4.62 -5.08 2.01
C GLY A 106 5.23 -4.37 3.23
N ALA A 107 4.63 -4.56 4.40
CA ALA A 107 5.10 -3.98 5.65
C ALA A 107 6.50 -4.47 6.04
N PHE A 108 6.81 -5.76 5.84
CA PHE A 108 8.15 -6.29 6.10
C PHE A 108 9.19 -5.75 5.12
N HIS A 109 8.91 -5.68 3.83
CA HIS A 109 9.84 -5.08 2.86
C HIS A 109 10.09 -3.60 3.18
N LEU A 110 9.05 -2.86 3.59
CA LEU A 110 9.20 -1.47 4.00
C LEU A 110 10.08 -1.32 5.23
N LYS A 111 9.91 -2.19 6.24
CA LYS A 111 10.76 -2.22 7.44
C LYS A 111 12.22 -2.50 7.07
N ASP A 112 12.44 -3.46 6.18
CA ASP A 112 13.75 -3.88 5.67
C ASP A 112 14.42 -2.87 4.70
N ASN A 113 13.77 -1.74 4.38
CA ASN A 113 14.22 -0.78 3.37
C ASN A 113 14.41 -1.41 1.97
N LYS A 114 13.56 -2.36 1.61
CA LYS A 114 13.58 -3.04 0.30
C LYS A 114 12.40 -2.57 -0.54
N ALA A 115 12.64 -2.33 -1.83
CA ALA A 115 11.59 -2.04 -2.79
C ALA A 115 10.66 -3.25 -3.01
N MET A 116 9.41 -3.00 -3.37
CA MET A 116 8.46 -4.04 -3.81
C MET A 116 8.68 -4.47 -5.26
N TYR A 117 9.18 -3.55 -6.09
CA TYR A 117 9.50 -3.78 -7.49
C TYR A 117 10.84 -3.11 -7.77
N CYS A 118 11.67 -3.74 -8.59
CA CYS A 118 12.70 -3.02 -9.31
C CYS A 118 11.97 -2.10 -10.29
N LEU A 119 11.99 -0.79 -10.05
CA LEU A 119 11.48 0.17 -11.01
C LEU A 119 12.58 0.32 -12.07
N GLU A 120 12.46 -0.40 -13.18
CA GLU A 120 13.26 -0.10 -14.37
C GLU A 120 12.79 1.27 -14.87
N ALA A 121 13.70 2.24 -14.85
CA ALA A 121 13.50 3.62 -15.26
C ALA A 121 13.71 3.77 -16.77
#